data_AF-A0A4Y2MM07-F1
#
_entry.id   AF-A0A4Y2MM07-F1
#
_cell.length_a   1.000
_cell.length_b   1.000
_cell.length_c   1.000
_cell.angle_alpha   90.00
_cell.angle_beta   90.00
_cell.angle_gamma   90.00
#
_symmetry.space_group_name_H-M   'P 1'
#
loop_
_entity.id
_entity.type
_entity.pdbx_description
1 polymer ?
#
loop_
_entity_poly.entity_id
_entity_poly.type
_entity_poly.pdbx_seq_one_letter_code
_entity_poly.pdbx_strand_id
1 'polypeptide(L)'
;MPLLLRKGIYPYEYMDSHQKFDEERLPSIDSFESTLTGSGISYEDYRHAQTVWNYFNLKNMGEYHDLYVKFDVLQLADVFENYTSIIMAWIVCTSSRHPDLHVKAV
;
A
#
# COMPACT_ATOMS: atom_id res chain seq x y z
N MET A 1 -0.94 10.05 -10.49
CA MET A 1 -2.17 9.38 -10.02
C MET A 1 -2.42 9.69 -8.54
N PRO A 2 -3.02 10.85 -8.20
CA PRO A 2 -3.19 11.28 -6.79
C PRO A 2 -4.01 10.30 -5.94
N LEU A 3 -4.95 9.58 -6.56
CA LEU A 3 -5.80 8.59 -5.88
C LEU A 3 -5.01 7.47 -5.21
N LEU A 4 -3.84 7.15 -5.74
CA LEU A 4 -3.00 6.11 -5.18
C LEU A 4 -1.93 6.70 -4.24
N LEU A 5 -1.68 8.00 -4.17
CA LEU A 5 -0.60 8.52 -3.31
C LEU A 5 -0.88 8.46 -1.78
N ARG A 6 -1.97 7.81 -1.37
CA ARG A 6 -2.36 7.61 0.03
C ARG A 6 -2.61 6.12 0.30
N LYS A 7 -2.59 5.75 1.58
CA LYS A 7 -2.95 4.39 2.02
C LYS A 7 -4.31 3.98 1.43
N GLY A 8 -4.32 2.83 0.75
CA GLY A 8 -5.54 2.22 0.22
C GLY A 8 -6.47 1.75 1.34
N ILE A 9 -7.77 1.75 1.07
CA ILE A 9 -8.82 1.33 2.01
C ILE A 9 -9.29 -0.07 1.61
N TYR A 10 -9.23 -1.05 2.51
CA TYR A 10 -9.53 -2.43 2.19
C TYR A 10 -10.31 -3.11 3.32
N PRO A 11 -11.40 -3.85 3.03
CA PRO A 11 -12.22 -4.49 4.05
C PRO A 11 -11.68 -5.91 4.34
N TYR A 12 -10.62 -6.03 5.13
CA TYR A 12 -9.92 -7.31 5.34
C TYR A 12 -10.81 -8.38 5.94
N GLU A 13 -11.55 -8.04 6.99
CA GLU A 13 -12.45 -8.94 7.69
C GLU A 13 -13.61 -9.43 6.81
N TYR A 14 -14.06 -8.60 5.87
CA TYR A 14 -15.11 -8.93 4.94
C TYR A 14 -14.65 -9.90 3.84
N MET A 15 -13.36 -9.86 3.47
CA MET A 15 -12.77 -10.69 2.43
C MET A 15 -12.38 -12.07 2.97
N ASP A 16 -13.36 -12.75 3.57
CA ASP A 16 -13.20 -13.99 4.33
C ASP A 16 -13.32 -15.27 3.49
N SER A 17 -13.66 -15.15 2.22
CA SER A 17 -13.98 -16.27 1.34
C SER A 17 -13.72 -15.93 -0.11
N HIS A 18 -13.40 -16.93 -0.92
CA HIS A 18 -13.09 -16.71 -2.34
C HIS A 18 -14.29 -16.20 -3.14
N GLN A 19 -15.53 -16.54 -2.75
CA GLN A 19 -16.71 -16.04 -3.46
C GLN A 19 -16.83 -14.51 -3.38
N LYS A 20 -16.21 -13.88 -2.37
CA LYS A 20 -16.24 -12.42 -2.21
C LYS A 20 -15.58 -11.70 -3.38
N PHE A 21 -14.59 -12.31 -4.03
CA PHE A 21 -13.92 -11.71 -5.18
C PHE A 21 -14.84 -11.52 -6.39
N ASP A 22 -15.87 -12.36 -6.52
CA ASP A 22 -16.85 -12.27 -7.62
C ASP A 22 -17.93 -11.21 -7.37
N GLU A 23 -17.98 -10.60 -6.17
CA GLU A 23 -18.99 -9.58 -5.87
C GLU A 23 -18.78 -8.31 -6.69
N GLU A 24 -19.81 -7.93 -7.45
CA GLU A 24 -19.75 -6.84 -8.44
C GLU A 24 -19.96 -5.43 -7.85
N ARG A 25 -19.78 -5.30 -6.53
CA ARG A 25 -19.96 -4.04 -5.83
C ARG A 25 -19.01 -3.92 -4.64
N LEU A 26 -18.68 -2.68 -4.31
CA LEU A 26 -18.05 -2.37 -3.04
C LEU A 26 -19.04 -2.71 -1.89
N PRO A 27 -18.59 -3.37 -0.81
CA PRO A 27 -19.44 -3.65 0.33
C PRO A 27 -19.80 -2.36 1.09
N SER A 28 -20.78 -2.43 1.99
CA SER A 28 -21.16 -1.27 2.80
C SER A 28 -20.00 -0.79 3.68
N ILE A 29 -20.04 0.48 4.10
CA ILE A 29 -19.04 1.05 5.02
C ILE A 29 -18.88 0.24 6.32
N ASP A 30 -19.97 -0.36 6.81
CA ASP A 30 -19.96 -1.20 8.02
C ASP A 30 -19.11 -2.47 7.86
N SER A 31 -18.84 -2.88 6.61
CA SER A 31 -17.99 -4.04 6.30
C SER A 31 -16.49 -3.71 6.37
N PHE A 32 -16.12 -2.45 6.64
CA PHE A 32 -14.72 -2.00 6.79
C PHE A 32 -14.31 -1.89 8.27
N GLU A 33 -14.94 -2.66 9.15
CA GLU A 33 -14.54 -2.75 10.56
C GLU A 33 -13.25 -3.57 10.71
N SER A 34 -12.27 -3.01 11.41
CA SER A 34 -11.01 -3.69 11.71
C SER A 34 -11.07 -4.31 13.10
N THR A 35 -10.93 -5.64 13.18
CA THR A 35 -10.84 -6.39 14.45
C THR A 35 -9.61 -6.00 15.26
N LEU A 36 -8.54 -5.56 14.59
CA LEU A 36 -7.31 -5.10 15.24
C LEU A 36 -7.51 -3.80 16.01
N THR A 37 -8.37 -2.90 15.51
CA THR A 37 -8.62 -1.58 16.12
C THR A 37 -9.97 -1.49 16.84
N GLY A 38 -10.88 -2.43 16.60
CA GLY A 38 -12.26 -2.38 17.08
C GLY A 38 -13.04 -1.19 16.52
N SER A 39 -12.67 -0.70 15.33
CA SER A 39 -13.28 0.49 14.74
C SER A 39 -13.36 0.37 13.22
N GLY A 40 -14.42 0.96 12.65
CA GLY A 40 -14.55 1.16 11.21
C GLY A 40 -13.71 2.30 10.66
N ILE A 41 -13.88 2.54 9.37
CA ILE A 41 -13.26 3.66 8.65
C ILE A 41 -14.13 4.92 8.70
N SER A 42 -13.53 6.07 8.36
CA SER A 42 -14.29 7.31 8.22
C SER A 42 -15.14 7.31 6.94
N TYR A 43 -16.17 8.17 6.90
CA TYR A 43 -16.95 8.39 5.67
C TYR A 43 -16.09 8.95 4.52
N GLU A 44 -15.05 9.71 4.84
CA GLU A 44 -14.11 10.22 3.84
C GLU A 44 -13.28 9.10 3.21
N ASP A 45 -12.81 8.15 4.01
CA ASP A 45 -12.09 6.97 3.53
C ASP A 45 -12.98 6.09 2.66
N TYR A 46 -14.24 5.91 3.06
CA TYR A 46 -15.20 5.16 2.25
C TYR A 46 -15.49 5.87 0.91
N ARG A 47 -15.70 7.19 0.92
CA ARG A 47 -15.83 7.97 -0.33
C ARG A 47 -14.59 7.85 -1.22
N HIS A 48 -13.41 7.76 -0.63
CA HIS A 48 -12.19 7.53 -1.37
C HIS A 48 -12.18 6.15 -2.04
N ALA A 49 -12.54 5.08 -1.32
CA ALA A 49 -12.70 3.74 -1.89
C ALA A 49 -13.68 3.71 -3.07
N GLN A 50 -14.84 4.38 -2.92
CA GLN A 50 -15.82 4.54 -3.99
C GLN A 50 -15.25 5.29 -5.20
N THR A 51 -14.45 6.34 -4.96
CA THR A 51 -13.79 7.11 -6.02
C THR A 51 -12.79 6.24 -6.77
N VAL A 52 -11.98 5.45 -6.07
CA VAL A 52 -11.02 4.50 -6.67
C VAL A 52 -11.78 3.48 -7.52
N TRP A 53 -12.82 2.86 -6.98
CA TRP A 53 -13.65 1.88 -7.69
C TRP A 53 -14.18 2.43 -9.01
N ASN A 54 -14.79 3.61 -8.97
CA ASN A 54 -15.37 4.25 -10.15
C ASN A 54 -14.31 4.73 -11.14
N TYR A 55 -13.21 5.31 -10.66
CA TYR A 55 -12.15 5.87 -11.51
C TYR A 55 -11.45 4.78 -12.34
N PHE A 56 -11.17 3.63 -11.72
CA PHE A 56 -10.57 2.48 -12.40
C PHE A 56 -11.61 1.57 -13.08
N ASN A 57 -12.89 1.92 -13.00
CA ASN A 57 -14.01 1.19 -13.61
C ASN A 57 -14.03 -0.30 -13.20
N LEU A 58 -13.74 -0.56 -11.92
CA LEU A 58 -13.62 -1.91 -11.38
C LEU A 58 -14.97 -2.62 -11.41
N LYS A 59 -14.94 -3.92 -11.72
CA LYS A 59 -16.13 -4.74 -11.93
C LYS A 59 -16.49 -5.60 -10.76
N ASN A 60 -15.51 -5.99 -9.96
CA ASN A 60 -15.72 -6.84 -8.81
C ASN A 60 -14.64 -6.62 -7.75
N MET A 61 -14.84 -7.23 -6.58
CA MET A 61 -13.89 -7.15 -5.47
C MET A 61 -12.55 -7.83 -5.77
N GLY A 62 -12.49 -8.76 -6.73
CA GLY A 62 -11.26 -9.30 -7.34
C GLY A 62 -10.37 -8.21 -7.91
N GLU A 63 -10.91 -7.42 -8.84
CA GLU A 63 -10.16 -6.32 -9.45
C GLU A 63 -9.78 -5.24 -8.43
N TYR A 64 -10.64 -4.98 -7.43
CA TYR A 64 -10.32 -4.07 -6.32
C TYR A 64 -9.18 -4.59 -5.46
N HIS A 65 -9.17 -5.89 -5.15
CA HIS A 65 -8.08 -6.54 -4.44
C HIS A 65 -6.77 -6.50 -5.22
N ASP A 66 -6.78 -6.85 -6.49
CA ASP A 66 -5.58 -6.83 -7.34
C ASP A 66 -4.98 -5.43 -7.41
N LEU A 67 -5.83 -4.40 -7.56
CA LEU A 67 -5.40 -3.01 -7.54
C LEU A 67 -4.78 -2.63 -6.19
N TYR A 68 -5.46 -2.99 -5.09
CA TYR A 68 -5.00 -2.71 -3.73
C TYR A 68 -3.63 -3.34 -3.46
N VAL A 69 -3.48 -4.64 -3.70
CA VAL A 69 -2.24 -5.39 -3.45
C VAL A 69 -1.11 -4.90 -4.33
N LYS A 70 -1.37 -4.71 -5.63
CA LYS A 70 -0.36 -4.18 -6.56
C LYS A 70 0.18 -2.85 -6.08
N PHE A 71 -0.70 -1.97 -5.61
CA PHE A 71 -0.31 -0.64 -5.20
C PHE A 71 0.36 -0.61 -3.81
N ASP A 72 -0.05 -1.48 -2.88
CA ASP A 72 0.63 -1.67 -1.60
C ASP A 72 2.10 -2.12 -1.81
N VAL A 73 2.31 -3.10 -2.68
CA VAL A 73 3.65 -3.59 -3.04
C VAL A 73 4.49 -2.50 -3.70
N LEU A 74 3.93 -1.72 -4.63
CA LEU A 74 4.65 -0.64 -5.30
C LEU A 74 5.07 0.48 -4.33
N GLN A 75 4.22 0.86 -3.37
CA GLN A 75 4.59 1.86 -2.36
C GLN A 75 5.71 1.35 -1.45
N LEU A 76 5.63 0.08 -1.01
CA LEU A 76 6.69 -0.52 -0.22
C LEU A 76 8.01 -0.56 -1.00
N ALA A 77 7.96 -0.97 -2.26
CA ALA A 77 9.13 -1.01 -3.13
C ALA A 77 9.77 0.38 -3.31
N ASP A 78 8.97 1.42 -3.53
CA ASP A 78 9.45 2.81 -3.66
C ASP A 78 10.19 3.28 -2.40
N VAL A 79 9.62 2.99 -1.21
CA VAL A 79 10.26 3.32 0.07
C VAL A 79 11.60 2.56 0.23
N PHE A 80 11.63 1.26 -0.09
CA PHE A 80 12.85 0.46 0.03
C PHE A 80 13.94 0.88 -0.96
N GLU A 81 13.57 1.22 -2.20
CA GLU A 81 14.50 1.70 -3.22
C GLU A 81 15.10 3.06 -2.82
N ASN A 82 14.27 3.98 -2.34
CA ASN A 82 14.73 5.28 -1.86
C ASN A 82 15.66 5.15 -0.64
N TYR A 83 15.30 4.30 0.33
CA TYR A 83 16.15 4.02 1.49
C TYR A 83 17.51 3.44 1.08
N THR A 84 17.53 2.47 0.16
CA THR A 84 18.75 1.88 -0.37
C THR A 84 19.61 2.92 -1.08
N SER A 85 18.99 3.79 -1.88
CA SER A 85 19.68 4.87 -2.58
C SER A 85 20.36 5.85 -1.63
N ILE A 86 19.68 6.22 -0.53
CA ILE A 86 20.25 7.08 0.52
C ILE A 86 21.44 6.41 1.21
N ILE A 87 21.34 5.13 1.57
CA ILE A 87 22.45 4.38 2.18
C ILE A 87 23.64 4.34 1.24
N MET A 88 23.43 3.99 -0.03
CA MET A 88 24.51 3.89 -1.01
C MET A 88 25.20 5.24 -1.20
N ALA A 89 24.43 6.33 -1.30
CA ALA A 89 24.99 7.68 -1.36
C ALA A 89 25.82 8.02 -0.11
N TRP A 90 25.35 7.65 1.09
CA TRP A 90 26.09 7.86 2.34
C TRP A 90 27.39 7.06 2.40
N ILE A 91 27.37 5.78 2.02
CA ILE A 91 28.57 4.92 1.97
C ILE A 91 29.59 5.52 1.00
N VAL A 92 29.19 5.84 -0.23
CA VAL A 92 30.10 6.42 -1.24
C VAL A 92 30.70 7.74 -0.75
N CYS A 93 29.88 8.61 -0.15
CA CYS A 93 30.34 9.90 0.37
C CYS A 93 31.26 9.81 1.59
N THR A 94 31.13 8.76 2.41
CA THR A 94 31.97 8.54 3.59
C THR A 94 33.28 7.83 3.23
N SER A 95 33.23 6.81 2.36
CA SER A 95 34.42 6.19 1.78
C SER A 95 35.30 7.19 1.03
N SER A 96 34.69 8.14 0.31
CA SER A 96 35.44 9.20 -0.39
C SER A 96 36.05 10.25 0.55
N ARG A 97 35.52 10.42 1.77
CA ARG A 97 35.99 11.40 2.77
C ARG A 97 37.04 10.85 3.74
N HIS A 98 37.06 9.54 3.96
CA HIS A 98 37.99 8.87 4.87
C HIS A 98 38.55 7.58 4.25
N PRO A 99 39.51 7.67 3.31
CA PRO A 99 40.07 6.50 2.65
C PRO A 99 40.78 5.52 3.62
N ASP A 100 41.19 5.98 4.79
CA ASP A 100 41.96 5.20 5.78
C ASP A 100 41.12 4.15 6.54
N LEU A 101 39.79 4.20 6.47
CA LEU A 101 38.89 3.22 7.11
C LEU A 101 38.75 1.91 6.32
N HIS A 102 39.28 1.84 5.09
CA HIS A 102 39.19 0.64 4.23
C HIS A 102 39.93 -0.60 4.76
N VAL A 103 40.78 -0.47 5.79
CA VAL A 103 41.66 -1.57 6.25
C VAL A 103 41.09 -2.34 7.46
N LYS A 104 39.87 -2.04 7.96
CA LYS A 104 39.35 -2.69 9.19
C LYS A 104 37.97 -3.35 9.10
N ALA A 105 37.49 -3.70 7.91
CA ALA A 105 36.25 -4.46 7.76
C ALA A 105 36.46 -5.66 6.84
N VAL A 106 37.00 -6.75 7.41
CA VAL A 106 36.75 -8.14 7.00
C VAL A 106 36.20 -8.86 8.23
#